data_AF-A0A0M0JU20-F1
#
_entry.id   AF-A0A0M0JU20-F1
#
_cell.length_a   1.000
_cell.length_b   1.000
_cell.length_c   1.000
_cell.angle_alpha   90.00
_cell.angle_beta   90.00
_cell.angle_gamma   90.00
#
_symmetry.space_group_name_H-M   'P 1'
#
loop_
_entity.id
_entity.type
_entity.pdbx_description
1 polymer ?
#
loop_
_entity_poly.entity_id
_entity_poly.type
_entity_poly.pdbx_seq_one_letter_code
_entity_poly.pdbx_strand_id
1 'polypeptide(L)'
;MTVVQTGDVIDRGNASLPLLRRLWALRDDAAAAGGELLLLMGNHELLNMQGMTRYVHRGELAANGGESAWLRALNPRGEIGKQLAALPGAAVRGEGACRTLFLHAGLRLKTAQSYASLDALNAELTRQATANAGELLDARTGPLWWRGYARPHAAGLSENEACAEARQAIETLGDGAVRMGVGHNIVPFVSTRCNGVMHMIDVGMSYAYGGRPAAWQCSLDAEMGGATVRALYLQGAETPPDLCEACGELLGAVRSSQVPLRGVDPHGDCPNYCSQRRPSRLASSAMLKGAGGAEGLGFASLMGSWSGSQADASGTQHKNHVKTEF
;
A
#
# COMPACT_ATOMS: atom_id res chain seq x y z
N MET A 1 5.66 -15.99 -21.22
CA MET A 1 5.90 -14.91 -20.23
C MET A 1 4.56 -14.44 -19.71
N THR A 2 4.43 -14.25 -18.40
CA THR A 2 3.21 -13.72 -17.77
C THR A 2 3.51 -12.36 -17.17
N VAL A 3 2.62 -11.40 -17.39
CA VAL A 3 2.62 -10.08 -16.76
C VAL A 3 1.33 -9.94 -15.97
N VAL A 4 1.42 -9.44 -14.74
CA VAL A 4 0.25 -9.16 -13.90
C VAL A 4 0.23 -7.67 -13.60
N GLN A 5 -0.86 -7.00 -13.98
CA GLN A 5 -1.17 -5.62 -13.62
C GLN A 5 -2.12 -5.65 -12.42
N THR A 6 -1.71 -5.09 -11.28
CA THR A 6 -2.42 -5.25 -10.00
C THR A 6 -3.47 -4.19 -9.72
N GLY A 7 -4.26 -3.75 -10.71
CA GLY A 7 -5.33 -2.77 -10.56
C GLY A 7 -4.87 -1.31 -10.45
N ASP A 8 -5.84 -0.39 -10.30
CA ASP A 8 -5.65 1.07 -10.28
C ASP A 8 -5.08 1.63 -11.59
N VAL A 9 -5.70 1.25 -12.70
CA VAL A 9 -5.42 1.83 -14.02
C VAL A 9 -6.21 3.14 -14.20
N ILE A 10 -7.40 3.22 -13.61
CA ILE A 10 -8.30 4.38 -13.68
C ILE A 10 -8.00 5.37 -12.54
N ASP A 11 -8.38 6.63 -12.76
CA ASP A 11 -8.24 7.79 -11.86
C ASP A 11 -6.85 8.46 -11.83
N ARG A 12 -6.83 9.66 -11.23
CA ARG A 12 -5.69 10.56 -11.00
C ARG A 12 -5.06 11.13 -12.28
N GLY A 13 -4.71 10.29 -13.24
CA GLY A 13 -4.30 10.69 -14.58
C GLY A 13 -5.46 11.21 -15.42
N ASN A 14 -5.18 11.69 -16.64
CA ASN A 14 -6.20 12.25 -17.54
C ASN A 14 -6.38 11.44 -18.85
N ALA A 15 -5.84 10.22 -18.90
CA ALA A 15 -5.81 9.36 -20.09
C ALA A 15 -6.04 7.88 -19.72
N SER A 16 -6.79 7.61 -18.66
CA SER A 16 -6.98 6.25 -18.16
C SER A 16 -7.84 5.39 -19.08
N LEU A 17 -8.87 5.94 -19.75
CA LEU A 17 -9.69 5.15 -20.68
C LEU A 17 -8.90 4.69 -21.93
N PRO A 18 -8.12 5.55 -22.61
CA PRO A 18 -7.20 5.10 -23.65
C PRO A 18 -6.19 4.04 -23.17
N LEU A 19 -5.61 4.23 -21.97
CA LEU A 19 -4.68 3.27 -21.37
C LEU A 19 -5.35 1.92 -21.12
N LEU A 20 -6.53 1.91 -20.52
CA LEU A 20 -7.31 0.71 -20.24
C LEU A 20 -7.63 -0.06 -21.53
N ARG A 21 -8.11 0.63 -22.57
CA ARG A 21 -8.37 0.01 -23.87
C ARG A 21 -7.09 -0.54 -24.50
N ARG A 22 -5.95 0.14 -24.35
CA ARG A 22 -4.65 -0.36 -24.80
C ARG A 22 -4.22 -1.61 -24.04
N LEU A 23 -4.44 -1.68 -22.73
CA LEU A 23 -4.15 -2.86 -21.93
C LEU A 23 -5.03 -4.06 -22.32
N TRP A 24 -6.30 -3.84 -22.66
CA TRP A 24 -7.17 -4.90 -23.19
C TRP A 24 -6.66 -5.42 -24.54
N ALA A 25 -6.32 -4.52 -25.47
CA ALA A 25 -5.73 -4.93 -26.74
C ALA A 25 -4.41 -5.69 -26.54
N LEU A 26 -3.54 -5.19 -25.65
CA LEU A 26 -2.26 -5.85 -25.35
C LEU A 26 -2.44 -7.21 -24.67
N ARG A 27 -3.50 -7.40 -23.87
CA ARG A 27 -3.86 -8.71 -23.33
C ARG A 27 -4.20 -9.70 -24.43
N ASP A 28 -5.02 -9.27 -25.37
CA ASP A 28 -5.44 -10.12 -26.48
C ASP A 28 -4.23 -10.44 -27.39
N ASP A 29 -3.37 -9.45 -27.67
CA ASP A 29 -2.10 -9.62 -28.38
C ASP A 29 -1.14 -10.58 -27.65
N ALA A 30 -1.01 -10.45 -26.32
CA ALA A 30 -0.16 -11.32 -25.51
C ALA A 30 -0.63 -12.77 -25.56
N ALA A 31 -1.95 -13.01 -25.46
CA ALA A 31 -2.54 -14.34 -25.59
C ALA A 31 -2.27 -14.94 -26.98
N ALA A 32 -2.44 -14.14 -28.05
CA ALA A 32 -2.14 -14.57 -29.42
C ALA A 32 -0.65 -14.92 -29.62
N ALA A 33 0.25 -14.31 -28.86
CA ALA A 33 1.68 -14.58 -28.88
C ALA A 33 2.13 -15.71 -27.92
N GLY A 34 1.20 -16.39 -27.24
CA GLY A 34 1.50 -17.46 -26.27
C GLY A 34 1.98 -16.96 -24.90
N GLY A 35 1.77 -15.68 -24.59
CA GLY A 35 1.97 -15.09 -23.27
C GLY A 35 0.66 -14.82 -22.55
N GLU A 36 0.75 -14.14 -21.41
CA GLU A 36 -0.42 -13.71 -20.64
C GLU A 36 -0.18 -12.31 -20.09
N LEU A 37 -1.13 -11.40 -20.30
CA LEU A 37 -1.25 -10.17 -19.53
C LEU A 37 -2.54 -10.24 -18.72
N LEU A 38 -2.39 -10.49 -17.41
CA LEU A 38 -3.50 -10.53 -16.49
C LEU A 38 -3.72 -9.15 -15.89
N LEU A 39 -4.95 -8.65 -15.99
CA LEU A 39 -5.37 -7.40 -15.36
C LEU A 39 -6.22 -7.74 -14.14
N LEU A 40 -5.81 -7.26 -12.97
CA LEU A 40 -6.59 -7.40 -11.75
C LEU A 40 -7.47 -6.17 -11.52
N MET A 41 -8.57 -6.35 -10.82
CA MET A 41 -9.39 -5.26 -10.32
C MET A 41 -8.66 -4.52 -9.20
N GLY A 42 -8.54 -3.20 -9.30
CA GLY A 42 -8.11 -2.33 -8.21
C GLY A 42 -9.27 -1.67 -7.49
N ASN A 43 -8.97 -0.91 -6.44
CA ASN A 43 -10.00 -0.15 -5.75
C ASN A 43 -10.51 1.01 -6.60
N HIS A 44 -9.70 1.56 -7.52
CA HIS A 44 -10.11 2.65 -8.39
C HIS A 44 -11.05 2.19 -9.53
N GLU A 45 -10.88 0.97 -10.04
CA GLU A 45 -11.88 0.37 -10.93
C GLU A 45 -13.23 0.18 -10.20
N LEU A 46 -13.19 -0.29 -8.95
CA LEU A 46 -14.38 -0.43 -8.10
C LEU A 46 -15.06 0.92 -7.84
N LEU A 47 -14.32 1.93 -7.40
CA LEU A 47 -14.86 3.26 -7.10
C LEU A 47 -15.60 3.85 -8.31
N ASN A 48 -15.04 3.68 -9.51
CA ASN A 48 -15.66 4.15 -10.74
C ASN A 48 -16.93 3.36 -11.10
N MET A 49 -16.94 2.04 -10.88
CA MET A 49 -18.17 1.23 -11.01
C MET A 49 -19.26 1.66 -10.03
N GLN A 50 -18.87 2.08 -8.83
CA GLN A 50 -19.76 2.63 -7.80
C GLN A 50 -20.19 4.08 -8.05
N GLY A 51 -19.68 4.70 -9.12
CA GLY A 51 -20.00 6.09 -9.47
C GLY A 51 -19.29 7.13 -8.61
N MET A 52 -18.22 6.75 -7.90
CA MET A 52 -17.40 7.68 -7.13
C MET A 52 -16.34 8.34 -8.01
N THR A 53 -16.67 9.52 -8.56
CA THR A 53 -15.83 10.26 -9.52
C THR A 53 -14.80 11.18 -8.88
N ARG A 54 -14.70 11.21 -7.54
CA ARG A 54 -13.88 12.18 -6.79
C ARG A 54 -12.39 12.17 -7.14
N TYR A 55 -11.88 11.07 -7.70
CA TYR A 55 -10.48 10.92 -8.10
C TYR A 55 -10.26 11.01 -9.61
N VAL A 56 -11.35 11.08 -10.39
CA VAL A 56 -11.27 11.23 -11.84
C VAL A 56 -10.79 12.64 -12.15
N HIS A 57 -9.79 12.75 -13.01
CA HIS A 57 -9.30 14.06 -13.42
C HIS A 57 -10.39 14.82 -14.19
N ARG A 58 -10.60 16.10 -13.88
CA ARG A 58 -11.66 16.91 -14.53
C ARG A 58 -11.55 16.95 -16.05
N GLY A 59 -10.32 17.03 -16.56
CA GLY A 59 -10.05 16.99 -18.00
C GLY A 59 -10.42 15.64 -18.64
N GLU A 60 -10.35 14.54 -17.89
CA GLU A 60 -10.76 13.23 -18.39
C GLU A 60 -12.29 13.12 -18.44
N LEU A 61 -13.01 13.60 -17.41
CA LEU A 61 -14.46 13.72 -17.48
C LEU A 61 -14.89 14.55 -18.68
N ALA A 62 -14.29 15.74 -18.86
CA ALA A 62 -14.62 16.64 -19.97
C ALA A 62 -14.37 15.99 -21.34
N ALA A 63 -13.24 15.29 -21.52
CA ALA A 63 -12.90 14.60 -22.76
C ALA A 63 -13.83 13.42 -23.09
N ASN A 64 -14.50 12.84 -22.08
CA ASN A 64 -15.35 11.67 -22.23
C ASN A 64 -16.85 11.99 -22.07
N GLY A 65 -17.27 13.22 -22.41
CA GLY A 65 -18.69 13.61 -22.43
C GLY A 65 -19.26 14.02 -21.07
N GLY A 66 -18.41 14.32 -20.11
CA GLY A 66 -18.78 14.77 -18.76
C GLY A 66 -19.13 13.64 -17.81
N GLU A 67 -19.41 14.02 -16.56
CA GLU A 67 -19.67 13.09 -15.46
C GLU A 67 -20.83 12.12 -15.74
N SER A 68 -21.94 12.58 -16.32
CA SER A 68 -23.06 11.70 -16.63
C SER A 68 -22.71 10.63 -17.67
N ALA A 69 -21.87 10.93 -18.65
CA ALA A 69 -21.42 9.95 -19.64
C ALA A 69 -20.45 8.94 -19.01
N TRP A 70 -19.54 9.43 -18.16
CA TRP A 70 -18.64 8.61 -17.37
C TRP A 70 -19.39 7.59 -16.50
N LEU A 71 -20.34 8.06 -15.68
CA LEU A 71 -21.14 7.22 -14.80
C LEU A 71 -21.90 6.12 -15.57
N ARG A 72 -22.46 6.45 -16.75
CA ARG A 72 -23.13 5.44 -17.59
C ARG A 72 -22.17 4.41 -18.17
N ALA A 73 -20.99 4.83 -18.61
CA ALA A 73 -20.02 3.93 -19.22
C ALA A 73 -19.37 2.99 -18.19
N LEU A 74 -19.06 3.50 -17.00
CA LEU A 74 -18.32 2.80 -15.95
C LEU A 74 -19.23 2.01 -14.99
N ASN A 75 -20.55 2.26 -14.97
CA ASN A 75 -21.51 1.40 -14.26
C ASN A 75 -21.30 -0.08 -14.65
N PRO A 76 -21.48 -1.06 -13.73
CA PRO A 76 -21.32 -2.48 -14.05
C PRO A 76 -22.16 -3.01 -15.21
N ARG A 77 -23.25 -2.32 -15.58
CA ARG A 77 -24.08 -2.63 -16.77
C ARG A 77 -23.68 -1.83 -18.01
N GLY A 78 -22.78 -0.86 -17.87
CA GLY A 78 -22.22 -0.03 -18.93
C GLY A 78 -21.16 -0.76 -19.75
N GLU A 79 -20.76 -0.15 -20.88
CA GLU A 79 -19.80 -0.74 -21.82
C GLU A 79 -18.45 -1.07 -21.18
N ILE A 80 -17.93 -0.17 -20.34
CA ILE A 80 -16.62 -0.30 -19.69
C ILE A 80 -16.79 -1.03 -18.37
N GLY A 81 -17.78 -0.66 -17.55
CA GLY A 81 -17.96 -1.25 -16.23
C GLY A 81 -18.23 -2.75 -16.25
N LYS A 82 -18.91 -3.28 -17.26
CA LYS A 82 -19.07 -4.75 -17.42
C LYS A 82 -17.74 -5.48 -17.59
N GLN A 83 -16.77 -4.85 -18.26
CA GLN A 83 -15.43 -5.41 -18.46
C GLN A 83 -14.61 -5.31 -17.16
N LEU A 84 -14.75 -4.21 -16.43
CA LEU A 84 -14.12 -4.03 -15.12
C LEU A 84 -14.65 -5.04 -14.10
N ALA A 85 -15.97 -5.25 -14.04
CA ALA A 85 -16.61 -6.19 -13.12
C ALA A 85 -16.17 -7.66 -13.37
N ALA A 86 -15.73 -7.98 -14.59
CA ALA A 86 -15.22 -9.29 -14.97
C ALA A 86 -13.74 -9.51 -14.63
N LEU A 87 -13.01 -8.48 -14.19
CA LEU A 87 -11.62 -8.63 -13.76
C LEU A 87 -11.55 -9.46 -12.47
N PRO A 88 -10.60 -10.41 -12.35
CA PRO A 88 -10.34 -11.08 -11.08
C PRO A 88 -9.75 -10.10 -10.07
N GLY A 89 -10.04 -10.29 -8.78
CA GLY A 89 -9.44 -9.49 -7.71
C GLY A 89 -8.11 -10.04 -7.18
N ALA A 90 -7.82 -11.32 -7.45
CA ALA A 90 -6.58 -11.98 -7.06
C ALA A 90 -6.18 -13.05 -8.08
N ALA A 91 -4.88 -13.37 -8.15
CA ALA A 91 -4.40 -14.44 -9.03
C ALA A 91 -3.10 -15.06 -8.53
N VAL A 92 -2.95 -16.36 -8.70
CA VAL A 92 -1.66 -17.05 -8.50
C VAL A 92 -1.02 -17.29 -9.86
N ARG A 93 0.23 -16.84 -10.02
CA ARG A 93 1.02 -17.01 -11.25
C ARG A 93 2.47 -17.36 -10.94
N GLY A 94 3.16 -17.90 -11.95
CA GLY A 94 4.51 -18.44 -11.80
C GLY A 94 4.53 -19.85 -11.24
N GLU A 95 5.73 -20.41 -11.19
CA GLU A 95 5.99 -21.80 -10.82
C GLU A 95 7.13 -21.88 -9.81
N GLY A 96 7.16 -22.96 -9.03
CA GLY A 96 8.19 -23.21 -8.02
C GLY A 96 8.47 -21.99 -7.13
N ALA A 97 9.74 -21.60 -7.05
CA ALA A 97 10.19 -20.45 -6.26
C ALA A 97 9.73 -19.08 -6.80
N CYS A 98 9.05 -19.01 -7.95
CA CYS A 98 8.40 -17.80 -8.46
C CYS A 98 6.88 -17.82 -8.32
N ARG A 99 6.28 -18.91 -7.81
CA ARG A 99 4.83 -18.99 -7.62
C ARG A 99 4.36 -17.95 -6.60
N THR A 100 3.55 -17.01 -7.06
CA THR A 100 3.23 -15.77 -6.35
C THR A 100 1.73 -15.51 -6.40
N LEU A 101 1.16 -15.16 -5.24
CA LEU A 101 -0.20 -14.67 -5.12
C LEU A 101 -0.20 -13.14 -5.33
N PHE A 102 -0.83 -12.67 -6.39
CA PHE A 102 -0.98 -11.26 -6.72
C PHE A 102 -2.36 -10.76 -6.30
N LEU A 103 -2.39 -9.63 -5.61
CA LEU A 103 -3.60 -8.90 -5.25
C LEU A 103 -3.39 -7.40 -5.47
N HIS A 104 -4.49 -6.65 -5.50
CA HIS A 104 -4.40 -5.20 -5.47
C HIS A 104 -3.83 -4.67 -4.14
N ALA A 105 -4.40 -5.03 -2.97
CA ALA A 105 -3.95 -4.48 -1.68
C ALA A 105 -3.42 -5.53 -0.69
N GLY A 106 -4.16 -6.62 -0.47
CA GLY A 106 -3.72 -7.72 0.41
C GLY A 106 -4.88 -8.58 0.92
N LEU A 107 -4.62 -9.84 1.27
CA LEU A 107 -5.67 -10.80 1.67
C LEU A 107 -5.61 -11.11 3.17
N ARG A 108 -6.60 -10.66 3.95
CA ARG A 108 -6.75 -11.05 5.36
C ARG A 108 -6.90 -12.57 5.50
N LEU A 109 -6.35 -13.14 6.57
CA LEU A 109 -6.47 -14.58 6.84
C LEU A 109 -7.93 -15.00 7.05
N LYS A 110 -8.70 -14.21 7.80
CA LYS A 110 -10.13 -14.47 8.02
C LYS A 110 -10.88 -14.59 6.68
N THR A 111 -10.58 -13.71 5.73
CA THR A 111 -11.15 -13.77 4.39
C THR A 111 -10.67 -15.01 3.66
N ALA A 112 -9.36 -15.30 3.68
CA ALA A 112 -8.80 -16.50 3.05
C ALA A 112 -9.47 -17.80 3.54
N GLN A 113 -9.71 -17.92 4.85
CA GLN A 113 -10.37 -19.07 5.48
C GLN A 113 -11.85 -19.20 5.14
N SER A 114 -12.47 -18.15 4.61
CA SER A 114 -13.91 -18.15 4.29
C SER A 114 -14.22 -18.73 2.90
N TYR A 115 -13.20 -19.02 2.09
CA TYR A 115 -13.36 -19.53 0.73
C TYR A 115 -12.58 -20.82 0.54
N ALA A 116 -13.16 -21.74 -0.24
CA ALA A 116 -12.55 -23.04 -0.51
C ALA A 116 -11.37 -22.96 -1.51
N SER A 117 -11.34 -21.92 -2.36
CA SER A 117 -10.30 -21.71 -3.36
C SER A 117 -10.22 -20.24 -3.78
N LEU A 118 -9.12 -19.86 -4.44
CA LEU A 118 -8.98 -18.53 -5.01
C LEU A 118 -10.05 -18.23 -6.08
N ASP A 119 -10.47 -19.25 -6.84
CA ASP A 119 -11.55 -19.13 -7.81
C ASP A 119 -12.89 -18.83 -7.14
N ALA A 120 -13.18 -19.44 -5.98
CA ALA A 120 -14.38 -19.14 -5.22
C ALA A 120 -14.38 -17.70 -4.68
N LEU A 121 -13.23 -17.20 -4.22
CA LEU A 121 -13.07 -15.80 -3.83
C LEU A 121 -13.28 -14.86 -5.02
N ASN A 122 -12.66 -15.15 -6.17
CA ASN A 122 -12.81 -14.34 -7.38
C ASN A 122 -14.25 -14.35 -7.91
N ALA A 123 -14.93 -15.49 -7.90
CA ALA A 123 -16.33 -15.59 -8.28
C ALA A 123 -17.22 -14.71 -7.40
N GLU A 124 -16.97 -14.68 -6.09
CA GLU A 124 -17.71 -13.81 -5.18
C GLU A 124 -17.38 -12.32 -5.39
N LEU A 125 -16.12 -11.97 -5.66
CA LEU A 125 -15.73 -10.60 -6.02
C LEU A 125 -16.42 -10.14 -7.31
N THR A 126 -16.41 -10.97 -8.37
CA THR A 126 -17.12 -10.69 -9.62
C THR A 126 -18.62 -10.55 -9.41
N ARG A 127 -19.22 -11.41 -8.56
CA ARG A 127 -20.64 -11.33 -8.21
C ARG A 127 -20.96 -10.00 -7.52
N GLN A 128 -20.17 -9.62 -6.51
CA GLN A 128 -20.35 -8.35 -5.79
C GLN A 128 -20.12 -7.15 -6.71
N ALA A 129 -19.13 -7.20 -7.61
CA ALA A 129 -18.81 -6.10 -8.53
C ALA A 129 -19.93 -5.91 -9.55
N THR A 130 -20.47 -7.01 -10.09
CA THR A 130 -21.63 -6.99 -10.99
C THR A 130 -22.89 -6.47 -10.30
N ALA A 131 -23.11 -6.86 -9.04
CA ALA A 131 -24.20 -6.36 -8.21
C ALA A 131 -23.97 -4.91 -7.71
N ASN A 132 -22.75 -4.40 -7.84
CA ASN A 132 -22.28 -3.15 -7.29
C ASN A 132 -22.48 -3.02 -5.77
N ALA A 133 -22.36 -4.14 -5.05
CA ALA A 133 -22.61 -4.21 -3.61
C ALA A 133 -21.97 -5.44 -2.99
N GLY A 134 -21.29 -5.26 -1.85
CA GLY A 134 -20.88 -6.36 -0.98
C GLY A 134 -19.68 -6.03 -0.09
N GLU A 135 -19.53 -6.80 1.00
CA GLU A 135 -18.54 -6.54 2.04
C GLU A 135 -17.10 -6.65 1.55
N LEU A 136 -16.79 -7.53 0.60
CA LEU A 136 -15.42 -7.69 0.10
C LEU A 136 -14.95 -6.45 -0.67
N LEU A 137 -15.89 -5.74 -1.29
CA LEU A 137 -15.61 -4.56 -2.09
C LEU A 137 -15.42 -3.31 -1.21
N ASP A 138 -16.27 -3.14 -0.19
CA ASP A 138 -16.36 -1.87 0.54
C ASP A 138 -15.61 -1.86 1.87
N ALA A 139 -15.28 -3.03 2.40
CA ALA A 139 -14.58 -3.10 3.68
C ALA A 139 -13.13 -2.64 3.53
N ARG A 140 -12.66 -1.81 4.49
CA ARG A 140 -11.22 -1.49 4.64
C ARG A 140 -10.35 -2.73 4.84
N THR A 141 -10.95 -3.86 5.21
CA THR A 141 -10.32 -5.17 5.37
C THR A 141 -10.47 -6.08 4.15
N GLY A 142 -11.18 -5.63 3.11
CA GLY A 142 -11.35 -6.37 1.86
C GLY A 142 -10.08 -6.40 1.01
N PRO A 143 -9.99 -7.34 0.05
CA PRO A 143 -8.78 -7.60 -0.74
C PRO A 143 -8.32 -6.42 -1.61
N LEU A 144 -9.24 -5.49 -1.92
CA LEU A 144 -8.95 -4.27 -2.68
C LEU A 144 -8.51 -3.08 -1.80
N TRP A 145 -8.57 -3.19 -0.46
CA TRP A 145 -8.30 -2.04 0.41
C TRP A 145 -7.34 -2.33 1.57
N TRP A 146 -7.08 -3.60 1.87
CA TRP A 146 -6.32 -3.96 3.06
C TRP A 146 -4.86 -3.50 2.99
N ARG A 147 -4.51 -2.50 3.82
CA ARG A 147 -3.16 -1.94 3.90
C ARG A 147 -2.30 -2.53 5.00
N GLY A 148 -2.84 -3.33 5.90
CA GLY A 148 -2.14 -3.68 7.15
C GLY A 148 -0.92 -4.58 7.00
N TYR A 149 -0.69 -5.21 5.85
CA TYR A 149 0.58 -5.88 5.57
C TYR A 149 1.68 -4.91 5.12
N ALA A 150 1.27 -3.83 4.45
CA ALA A 150 2.17 -2.75 4.08
C ALA A 150 2.44 -1.82 5.27
N ARG A 151 1.39 -1.44 6.02
CA ARG A 151 1.42 -0.46 7.12
C ARG A 151 0.89 -1.09 8.41
N PRO A 152 1.58 -2.09 8.99
CA PRO A 152 1.08 -2.85 10.13
C PRO A 152 0.77 -1.97 11.34
N HIS A 153 1.65 -1.04 11.67
CA HIS A 153 1.44 -0.13 12.80
C HIS A 153 0.20 0.75 12.66
N ALA A 154 -0.08 1.25 11.45
CA ALA A 154 -1.29 2.04 11.18
C ALA A 154 -2.58 1.19 11.25
N ALA A 155 -2.44 -0.13 11.08
CA ALA A 155 -3.51 -1.10 11.23
C ALA A 155 -3.61 -1.70 12.64
N GLY A 156 -2.81 -1.22 13.61
CA GLY A 156 -2.80 -1.74 14.98
C GLY A 156 -2.13 -3.12 15.12
N LEU A 157 -1.27 -3.50 14.18
CA LEU A 157 -0.51 -4.75 14.16
C LEU A 157 0.97 -4.48 14.41
N SER A 158 1.65 -5.43 15.04
CA SER A 158 3.11 -5.54 14.96
C SER A 158 3.55 -6.10 13.60
N GLU A 159 4.82 -5.89 13.25
CA GLU A 159 5.43 -6.51 12.07
C GLU A 159 5.27 -8.04 12.10
N ASN A 160 5.52 -8.67 13.26
CA ASN A 160 5.43 -10.12 13.40
C ASN A 160 4.00 -10.64 13.17
N GLU A 161 2.99 -9.96 13.71
CA GLU A 161 1.58 -10.34 13.50
C GLU A 161 1.18 -10.20 12.03
N ALA A 162 1.52 -9.08 11.39
CA ALA A 162 1.22 -8.86 9.98
C ALA A 162 1.92 -9.88 9.07
N CYS A 163 3.20 -10.16 9.33
CA CYS A 163 3.96 -11.15 8.57
C CYS A 163 3.46 -12.58 8.81
N ALA A 164 3.05 -12.92 10.04
CA ALA A 164 2.48 -14.23 10.34
C ALA A 164 1.13 -14.42 9.63
N GLU A 165 0.24 -13.42 9.71
CA GLU A 165 -1.07 -13.48 9.06
C GLU A 165 -0.93 -13.54 7.53
N ALA A 166 -0.02 -12.77 6.94
CA ALA A 166 0.24 -12.81 5.50
C ALA A 166 0.70 -14.21 5.04
N ARG A 167 1.63 -14.85 5.75
CA ARG A 167 2.06 -16.23 5.47
C ARG A 167 0.89 -17.20 5.52
N GLN A 168 0.10 -17.15 6.60
CA GLN A 168 -1.05 -18.03 6.77
C GLN A 168 -2.11 -17.82 5.68
N ALA A 169 -2.35 -16.56 5.26
CA ALA A 169 -3.29 -16.28 4.17
C ALA A 169 -2.80 -16.85 2.82
N ILE A 170 -1.50 -16.72 2.54
CA ILE A 170 -0.86 -17.34 1.35
C ILE A 170 -0.97 -18.87 1.41
N GLU A 171 -0.67 -19.48 2.56
CA GLU A 171 -0.78 -20.93 2.74
C GLU A 171 -2.23 -21.43 2.58
N THR A 172 -3.20 -20.63 3.03
CA THR A 172 -4.63 -21.01 3.01
C THR A 172 -5.22 -20.96 1.60
N LEU A 173 -4.94 -19.91 0.82
CA LEU A 173 -5.63 -19.65 -0.44
C LEU A 173 -4.71 -19.34 -1.64
N GLY A 174 -3.41 -19.22 -1.40
CA GLY A 174 -2.41 -18.88 -2.41
C GLY A 174 -1.98 -20.04 -3.30
N ASP A 175 -2.63 -21.21 -3.21
CA ASP A 175 -2.44 -22.35 -4.11
C ASP A 175 -0.95 -22.67 -4.37
N GLY A 176 -0.18 -22.88 -3.30
CA GLY A 176 1.26 -23.17 -3.37
C GLY A 176 2.16 -21.97 -3.69
N ALA A 177 1.62 -20.75 -3.71
CA ALA A 177 2.43 -19.54 -3.75
C ALA A 177 3.33 -19.44 -2.51
N VAL A 178 4.53 -18.91 -2.70
CA VAL A 178 5.53 -18.74 -1.63
C VAL A 178 5.62 -17.30 -1.14
N ARG A 179 4.91 -16.39 -1.80
CA ARG A 179 4.92 -14.95 -1.55
C ARG A 179 3.65 -14.28 -2.06
N MET A 180 3.43 -13.04 -1.62
CA MET A 180 2.36 -12.17 -2.07
C MET A 180 2.91 -10.88 -2.68
N GLY A 181 2.51 -10.57 -3.91
CA GLY A 181 2.80 -9.29 -4.58
C GLY A 181 1.59 -8.36 -4.55
N VAL A 182 1.76 -7.15 -4.03
CA VAL A 182 0.65 -6.20 -3.84
C VAL A 182 0.95 -4.80 -4.38
N GLY A 183 -0.07 -4.19 -4.97
CA GLY A 183 -0.10 -2.77 -5.30
C GLY A 183 -0.70 -1.92 -4.17
N HIS A 184 -1.50 -0.91 -4.52
CA HIS A 184 -2.33 -0.03 -3.66
C HIS A 184 -1.57 0.86 -2.65
N ASN A 185 -0.41 0.39 -2.23
CA ASN A 185 0.44 0.91 -1.19
C ASN A 185 1.68 1.48 -1.87
N ILE A 186 1.57 2.74 -2.29
CA ILE A 186 2.64 3.48 -2.94
C ILE A 186 3.88 3.47 -2.06
N VAL A 187 4.94 2.85 -2.54
CA VAL A 187 6.27 2.80 -1.91
C VAL A 187 7.28 3.54 -2.78
N PRO A 188 8.36 4.11 -2.22
CA PRO A 188 9.34 4.87 -3.01
C PRO A 188 10.10 4.03 -4.05
N PHE A 189 10.17 2.71 -3.86
CA PHE A 189 10.80 1.75 -4.75
C PHE A 189 10.16 0.37 -4.53
N VAL A 190 10.25 -0.49 -5.54
CA VAL A 190 9.84 -1.89 -5.40
C VAL A 190 10.65 -2.51 -4.27
N SER A 191 9.98 -3.08 -3.30
CA SER A 191 10.60 -3.53 -2.05
C SER A 191 9.96 -4.80 -1.55
N THR A 192 10.61 -5.42 -0.58
CA THR A 192 10.09 -6.58 0.14
C THR A 192 9.82 -6.24 1.60
N ARG A 193 9.01 -7.07 2.24
CA ARG A 193 8.83 -7.11 3.68
C ARG A 193 8.73 -8.57 4.12
N CYS A 194 8.79 -8.81 5.42
CA CYS A 194 8.56 -10.14 5.99
C CYS A 194 9.56 -11.21 5.48
N ASN A 195 10.82 -10.83 5.26
CA ASN A 195 11.86 -11.67 4.68
C ASN A 195 11.48 -12.24 3.30
N GLY A 196 10.96 -11.38 2.42
CA GLY A 196 10.58 -11.76 1.05
C GLY A 196 9.23 -12.47 0.90
N VAL A 197 8.41 -12.51 1.96
CA VAL A 197 7.03 -13.02 1.85
C VAL A 197 6.11 -12.00 1.20
N MET A 198 6.29 -10.71 1.51
CA MET A 198 5.51 -9.63 0.94
C MET A 198 6.36 -8.83 -0.04
N HIS A 199 5.81 -8.55 -1.22
CA HIS A 199 6.44 -7.72 -2.25
C HIS A 199 5.55 -6.50 -2.52
N MET A 200 6.09 -5.33 -2.25
CA MET A 200 5.45 -4.05 -2.47
C MET A 200 5.84 -3.55 -3.86
N ILE A 201 4.89 -3.53 -4.79
CA ILE A 201 5.19 -3.30 -6.22
C ILE A 201 4.53 -2.05 -6.80
N ASP A 202 3.71 -1.35 -6.02
CA ASP A 202 3.17 -0.04 -6.40
C ASP A 202 4.16 1.06 -6.03
N VAL A 203 4.80 1.61 -7.06
CA VAL A 203 5.77 2.71 -6.93
C VAL A 203 5.18 4.07 -7.26
N GLY A 204 3.84 4.20 -7.32
CA GLY A 204 3.18 5.47 -7.64
C GLY A 204 3.54 6.00 -9.03
N MET A 205 3.61 5.12 -10.05
CA MET A 205 4.13 5.47 -11.39
C MET A 205 3.28 6.49 -12.16
N SER A 206 2.05 6.76 -11.73
CA SER A 206 1.24 7.82 -12.32
C SER A 206 1.90 9.19 -12.10
N TYR A 207 1.84 10.05 -13.10
CA TYR A 207 2.33 11.43 -13.01
C TYR A 207 1.74 12.20 -11.81
N ALA A 208 0.52 11.86 -11.38
CA ALA A 208 -0.13 12.46 -10.22
C ALA A 208 0.63 12.20 -8.89
N TYR A 209 1.42 11.13 -8.84
CA TYR A 209 2.25 10.79 -7.69
C TYR A 209 3.73 11.10 -7.94
N GLY A 210 4.20 10.93 -9.19
CA GLY A 210 5.57 11.28 -9.60
C GLY A 210 6.59 10.18 -9.33
N GLY A 211 6.14 8.94 -9.12
CA GLY A 211 6.99 7.80 -8.88
C GLY A 211 7.69 7.32 -10.15
N ARG A 212 8.81 6.60 -9.99
CA ARG A 212 9.57 6.05 -11.11
C ARG A 212 8.89 4.77 -11.62
N PRO A 213 8.49 4.67 -12.89
CA PRO A 213 7.91 3.44 -13.42
C PRO A 213 8.81 2.24 -13.18
N ALA A 214 8.25 1.18 -12.62
CA ALA A 214 8.95 -0.03 -12.29
C ALA A 214 8.08 -1.27 -12.53
N ALA A 215 8.73 -2.41 -12.69
CA ALA A 215 8.09 -3.72 -12.68
C ALA A 215 8.82 -4.66 -11.72
N TRP A 216 8.08 -5.55 -11.08
CA TRP A 216 8.66 -6.66 -10.33
C TRP A 216 8.77 -7.89 -11.24
N GLN A 217 9.92 -8.55 -11.21
CA GLN A 217 10.17 -9.77 -11.97
C GLN A 217 10.71 -10.86 -11.06
N CYS A 218 10.25 -12.09 -11.30
CA CYS A 218 10.88 -13.30 -10.79
C CYS A 218 11.22 -14.22 -11.94
N SER A 219 12.46 -14.71 -11.96
CA SER A 219 12.96 -15.67 -12.95
C SER A 219 13.51 -16.88 -12.20
N LEU A 220 13.16 -18.08 -12.68
CA LEU A 220 13.77 -19.32 -12.17
C LEU A 220 15.21 -19.43 -12.68
N ASP A 221 16.14 -19.71 -11.78
CA ASP A 221 17.53 -19.98 -12.13
C ASP A 221 17.69 -21.46 -12.45
N ALA A 222 17.73 -21.78 -13.74
CA ALA A 222 17.82 -23.16 -14.24
C ALA A 222 19.08 -23.90 -13.74
N GLU A 223 20.16 -23.18 -13.44
CA GLU A 223 21.42 -23.78 -13.00
C GLU A 223 21.51 -23.99 -11.48
N MET A 224 20.87 -23.14 -10.68
CA MET A 224 20.97 -23.19 -9.21
C MET A 224 19.72 -23.75 -8.51
N GLY A 225 18.67 -24.09 -9.26
CA GLY A 225 17.40 -24.57 -8.70
C GLY A 225 16.68 -23.53 -7.83
N GLY A 226 17.01 -22.25 -8.02
CA GLY A 226 16.50 -21.11 -7.24
C GLY A 226 15.64 -20.16 -8.06
N ALA A 227 15.35 -18.99 -7.49
CA ALA A 227 14.73 -17.90 -8.21
C ALA A 227 15.42 -16.58 -7.90
N THR A 228 15.61 -15.77 -8.94
CA THR A 228 16.10 -14.40 -8.82
C THR A 228 14.92 -13.44 -8.93
N VAL A 229 14.79 -12.56 -7.93
CA VAL A 229 13.79 -11.50 -7.89
C VAL A 229 14.44 -10.15 -8.18
N ARG A 230 13.85 -9.37 -9.08
CA ARG A 230 14.38 -8.08 -9.55
C ARG A 230 13.29 -7.01 -9.59
N ALA A 231 13.64 -5.80 -9.19
CA ALA A 231 12.95 -4.59 -9.58
C ALA A 231 13.53 -4.11 -10.91
N LEU A 232 12.69 -3.97 -11.92
CA LEU A 232 13.05 -3.47 -13.25
C LEU A 232 12.63 -2.01 -13.35
N TYR A 233 13.55 -1.14 -13.72
CA TYR A 233 13.32 0.26 -14.05
C TYR A 233 13.81 0.52 -15.48
N LEU A 234 13.45 1.68 -16.04
CA LEU A 234 13.91 2.07 -17.37
C LEU A 234 15.44 2.14 -17.50
N GLN A 235 16.15 2.46 -16.41
CA GLN A 235 17.61 2.61 -16.41
C GLN A 235 18.38 1.36 -15.95
N GLY A 236 17.70 0.26 -15.62
CA GLY A 236 18.37 -0.94 -15.12
C GLY A 236 17.52 -1.77 -14.17
N ALA A 237 18.15 -2.74 -13.53
CA ALA A 237 17.49 -3.62 -12.57
C ALA A 237 18.30 -3.73 -11.28
N GLU A 238 17.60 -3.93 -10.17
CA GLU A 238 18.20 -4.12 -8.85
C GLU A 238 17.44 -5.22 -8.09
N THR A 239 18.05 -5.72 -7.01
CA THR A 239 17.36 -6.64 -6.10
C THR A 239 16.49 -5.80 -5.16
N PRO A 240 15.18 -6.06 -5.07
CA PRO A 240 14.31 -5.29 -4.18
C PRO A 240 14.79 -5.43 -2.73
N PRO A 241 15.10 -4.33 -2.02
CA PRO A 241 15.56 -4.39 -0.63
C PRO A 241 14.39 -4.64 0.33
N ASP A 242 14.67 -4.90 1.61
CA ASP A 242 13.64 -4.75 2.65
C ASP A 242 13.23 -3.27 2.74
N LEU A 243 11.92 -3.01 2.78
CA LEU A 243 11.37 -1.66 2.75
C LEU A 243 11.87 -0.82 3.94
N CYS A 244 11.91 -1.39 5.14
CA CYS A 244 12.23 -0.62 6.34
C CYS A 244 13.72 -0.44 6.55
N GLU A 245 14.53 -1.43 6.16
CA GLU A 245 15.99 -1.27 6.13
C GLU A 245 16.39 -0.17 5.15
N ALA A 246 15.93 -0.26 3.88
CA ALA A 246 16.25 0.74 2.87
C ALA A 246 15.71 2.14 3.22
N CYS A 247 14.48 2.24 3.73
CA CYS A 247 13.97 3.51 4.24
C CYS A 247 14.80 4.05 5.41
N GLY A 248 15.29 3.19 6.30
CA GLY A 248 16.19 3.58 7.40
C GLY A 248 17.49 4.19 6.89
N GLU A 249 18.13 3.56 5.90
CA GLU A 249 19.34 4.05 5.25
C GLU A 249 19.12 5.40 4.55
N LEU A 250 18.03 5.53 3.77
CA LEU A 250 17.70 6.77 3.07
C LEU A 250 17.45 7.93 4.04
N LEU A 251 16.66 7.69 5.10
CA LEU A 251 16.39 8.70 6.13
C LEU A 251 17.66 9.05 6.93
N GLY A 252 18.55 8.10 7.16
CA GLY A 252 19.85 8.30 7.80
C GLY A 252 20.78 9.18 6.95
N ALA A 253 20.90 8.87 5.65
CA ALA A 253 21.69 9.63 4.68
C ALA A 253 21.19 11.07 4.51
N VAL A 254 19.88 11.29 4.56
CA VAL A 254 19.27 12.63 4.51
C VAL A 254 19.59 13.44 5.77
N ARG A 255 19.53 12.81 6.95
CA ARG A 255 19.90 13.47 8.22
C ARG A 255 21.37 13.87 8.27
N SER A 256 22.27 13.08 7.68
CA SER A 256 23.70 13.39 7.65
C SER A 256 24.09 14.42 6.58
N SER A 257 23.34 14.51 5.48
CA SER A 257 23.67 15.37 4.33
C SER A 257 22.93 16.72 4.27
N GLN A 258 21.97 16.98 5.17
CA GLN A 258 21.05 18.14 5.10
C GLN A 258 20.28 18.25 3.76
N VAL A 259 20.24 17.20 2.95
CA VAL A 259 19.56 17.18 1.65
C VAL A 259 18.05 16.98 1.85
N PRO A 260 17.17 17.77 1.22
CA PRO A 260 15.73 17.60 1.37
C PRO A 260 15.22 16.21 0.94
N LEU A 261 14.34 15.61 1.75
CA LEU A 261 13.72 14.29 1.49
C LEU A 261 13.03 14.18 0.12
N ARG A 262 12.55 15.30 -0.44
CA ARG A 262 11.68 15.37 -1.61
C ARG A 262 12.29 14.81 -2.90
N GLY A 263 13.61 14.60 -2.96
CA GLY A 263 14.30 14.00 -4.11
C GLY A 263 14.63 12.50 -3.94
N VAL A 264 14.49 11.95 -2.74
CA VAL A 264 14.95 10.59 -2.36
C VAL A 264 13.77 9.71 -1.92
N ASP A 265 12.80 10.30 -1.22
CA ASP A 265 11.50 9.73 -0.89
C ASP A 265 10.44 10.70 -1.47
N PRO A 266 10.17 10.64 -2.78
CA PRO A 266 9.37 11.64 -3.48
C PRO A 266 7.92 11.72 -2.97
N HIS A 267 7.44 10.65 -2.34
CA HIS A 267 6.09 10.56 -1.78
C HIS A 267 6.03 10.83 -0.27
N GLY A 268 7.17 10.91 0.42
CA GLY A 268 7.22 11.07 1.87
C GLY A 268 6.69 9.84 2.62
N ASP A 269 6.84 8.67 2.00
CA ASP A 269 6.15 7.45 2.37
C ASP A 269 6.98 6.55 3.30
N CYS A 270 8.31 6.68 3.33
CA CYS A 270 9.15 5.87 4.21
C CYS A 270 8.71 5.92 5.70
N PRO A 271 8.41 7.10 6.28
CA PRO A 271 7.89 7.18 7.65
C PRO A 271 6.51 6.53 7.84
N ASN A 272 5.69 6.44 6.77
CA ASN A 272 4.34 5.88 6.83
C ASN A 272 4.33 4.35 6.91
N TYR A 273 5.38 3.70 6.39
CA TYR A 273 5.49 2.23 6.34
C TYR A 273 6.30 1.65 7.48
N CYS A 274 7.23 2.42 8.03
CA CYS A 274 8.23 1.95 8.97
C CYS A 274 8.19 2.84 10.20
N SER A 275 7.46 2.40 11.23
CA SER A 275 7.50 3.11 12.50
C SER A 275 8.93 3.01 13.04
N GLN A 276 9.53 4.15 13.35
CA GLN A 276 10.80 4.12 14.07
C GLN A 276 10.53 3.44 15.41
N ARG A 277 11.09 2.25 15.62
CA ARG A 277 11.49 1.88 16.98
C ARG A 277 12.29 3.06 17.49
N ARG A 278 11.72 3.88 18.38
CA ARG A 278 12.58 4.58 19.33
C ARG A 278 13.39 3.47 20.00
N PRO A 279 14.73 3.50 19.98
CA PRO A 279 15.49 2.59 20.81
C PRO A 279 14.94 2.73 22.23
N SER A 280 14.54 1.63 22.84
CA SER A 280 14.13 1.64 24.24
C SER A 280 15.29 2.24 25.05
N ARG A 281 15.09 3.42 25.64
CA ARG A 281 16.00 3.97 26.66
C ARG A 281 15.84 3.18 27.97
N LEU A 282 15.95 1.86 27.93
CA LEU A 282 15.88 0.99 29.10
C LEU A 282 16.77 -0.25 28.86
N ALA A 283 18.05 0.00 28.56
CA ALA A 283 19.12 -0.98 28.71
C ALA A 283 20.48 -0.25 28.84
N SER A 284 20.54 0.75 29.70
CA SER A 284 21.79 1.38 30.15
C SER A 284 21.54 2.12 31.47
N SER A 285 21.27 1.34 32.52
CA SER A 285 21.63 1.74 33.88
C SER A 285 21.70 0.48 34.74
N ALA A 286 22.73 -0.33 34.46
CA ALA A 286 23.32 -1.19 35.47
C ALA A 286 24.75 -0.68 35.64
N MET A 287 25.17 -0.55 36.90
CA MET A 287 26.41 0.06 37.40
C MET A 287 26.38 1.58 37.60
N LEU A 288 25.98 1.99 38.81
CA LEU A 288 26.92 2.58 39.78
C LEU A 288 26.25 2.85 41.14
N LYS A 289 26.91 2.33 42.18
CA LYS A 289 26.91 2.71 43.60
C LYS A 289 25.82 2.14 44.51
N GLY A 290 26.27 1.29 45.43
CA GLY A 290 25.59 0.98 46.68
C GLY A 290 25.94 1.94 47.81
N ALA A 291 25.46 1.53 48.99
CA ALA A 291 25.77 1.95 50.36
C ALA A 291 24.99 3.14 50.96
N GLY A 292 24.37 2.84 52.12
CA GLY A 292 23.84 3.77 53.14
C GLY A 292 22.42 4.26 52.85
N GLY A 293 21.43 4.28 53.75
CA GLY A 293 21.42 4.21 55.21
C GLY A 293 20.31 5.15 55.70
N ALA A 294 19.44 4.65 56.59
CA ALA A 294 18.64 5.34 57.62
C ALA A 294 17.83 6.63 57.32
N GLU A 295 16.54 6.55 57.71
CA GLU A 295 15.75 7.52 58.50
C GLU A 295 15.49 8.96 58.02
N GLY A 296 14.28 9.47 58.32
CA GLY A 296 14.13 10.90 58.65
C GLY A 296 12.87 11.60 58.14
N LEU A 297 11.99 11.94 59.09
CA LEU A 297 10.75 12.71 59.00
C LEU A 297 10.96 14.24 58.76
N GLY A 298 9.88 14.94 58.36
CA GLY A 298 9.56 16.30 58.83
C GLY A 298 9.69 17.43 57.78
N PHE A 299 8.60 18.04 57.29
CA PHE A 299 7.76 19.12 57.86
C PHE A 299 8.28 20.57 57.64
N ALA A 300 7.35 21.41 57.14
CA ALA A 300 7.21 22.86 57.36
C ALA A 300 8.27 23.83 56.75
N SER A 301 8.00 25.08 56.38
CA SER A 301 6.80 25.94 56.25
C SER A 301 7.26 27.32 55.73
N LEU A 302 6.30 28.23 55.52
CA LEU A 302 6.37 29.71 55.50
C LEU A 302 6.70 30.36 54.14
N MET A 303 5.71 30.92 53.43
CA MET A 303 4.96 32.19 53.65
C MET A 303 5.81 33.46 53.53
N GLY A 304 5.44 34.29 52.54
CA GLY A 304 5.80 35.70 52.41
C GLY A 304 4.91 36.37 51.37
N SER A 305 3.95 37.15 51.83
CA SER A 305 2.90 37.86 51.08
C SER A 305 3.27 39.31 50.74
N TRP A 306 2.37 39.97 49.96
CA TRP A 306 2.21 41.41 49.65
C TRP A 306 2.95 41.95 48.40
N SER A 307 2.41 42.84 47.54
CA SER A 307 1.06 43.42 47.30
C SER A 307 1.15 44.42 46.13
N GLY A 308 0.07 44.54 45.32
CA GLY A 308 -0.26 45.70 44.45
C GLY A 308 0.26 45.61 43.01
N SER A 309 -0.42 46.08 41.95
CA SER A 309 -1.76 46.64 41.73
C SER A 309 -2.00 46.70 40.21
N GLN A 310 -3.27 46.50 39.79
CA GLN A 310 -3.98 47.03 38.60
C GLN A 310 -3.25 47.24 37.25
N ALA A 311 -3.77 46.64 36.17
CA ALA A 311 -4.64 47.32 35.18
C ALA A 311 -4.73 46.51 33.86
N ASP A 312 -5.92 46.59 33.27
CA ASP A 312 -6.42 45.91 32.06
C ASP A 312 -5.63 46.20 30.77
N ALA A 313 -5.66 45.25 29.81
CA ALA A 313 -6.34 45.43 28.51
C ALA A 313 -6.00 44.35 27.46
N SER A 314 -7.08 43.89 26.83
CA SER A 314 -7.23 43.39 25.45
C SER A 314 -6.38 42.22 24.93
N GLY A 315 -7.07 41.08 24.80
CA GLY A 315 -7.59 40.71 23.47
C GLY A 315 -6.63 39.90 22.61
N THR A 316 -6.64 38.59 22.86
CA THR A 316 -6.04 37.48 22.14
C THR A 316 -6.09 37.55 20.60
N GLN A 317 -4.91 37.47 20.00
CA GLN A 317 -4.70 36.90 18.68
C GLN A 317 -4.92 35.38 18.74
N HIS A 318 -5.69 34.80 17.82
CA HIS A 318 -5.41 33.45 17.34
C HIS A 318 -5.78 33.28 15.86
N LYS A 319 -4.74 33.03 15.07
CA LYS A 319 -4.79 32.46 13.73
C LYS A 319 -5.21 30.99 13.85
N ASN A 320 -6.35 30.62 13.29
CA ASN A 320 -6.69 29.21 13.08
C ASN A 320 -6.37 28.83 11.63
N HIS A 321 -5.23 28.16 11.45
CA HIS A 321 -4.97 27.30 10.30
C HIS A 321 -5.72 25.99 10.50
N VAL A 322 -6.71 25.72 9.66
CA VAL A 322 -7.34 24.40 9.52
C VAL A 322 -6.40 23.51 8.71
N LYS A 323 -5.84 22.49 9.35
CA LYS A 323 -5.15 21.38 8.69
C LYS A 323 -6.19 20.44 8.10
N THR A 324 -6.06 20.17 6.81
CA THR A 324 -6.64 19.02 6.12
C THR A 324 -5.92 17.75 6.56
N GLU A 325 -6.68 16.79 7.08
CA GLU A 325 -6.22 15.45 7.43
C GLU A 325 -6.20 14.54 6.20
N PHE A 326 -5.19 13.66 6.20
CA PHE A 326 -4.85 12.64 5.22
C PHE A 326 -5.57 11.32 5.52
#